data_AF-A0A095YIW9-F1
#
_entry.id   AF-A0A095YIW9-F1
#
_cell.length_a   1.000
_cell.length_b   1.000
_cell.length_c   1.000
_cell.angle_alpha   90.00
_cell.angle_beta   90.00
_cell.angle_gamma   90.00
#
_symmetry.space_group_name_H-M   'P 1'
#
loop_
_entity.id
_entity.type
_entity.pdbx_description
1 polymer ?
#
loop_
_entity_poly.entity_id
_entity_poly.type
_entity_poly.pdbx_seq_one_letter_code
_entity_poly.pdbx_strand_id
1 'polypeptide(L)'
;MPKIETLVDEGFRVSLIETAFFDGKFEIPHIDAPKEIVVLSGLVPFSRRQRSCDKQDFVCFYEHDVKFRDVLMHTEEYVEELKQYPGVISPDCSLYIDAPLCVQIAGIYLNRAVGYYLSKQGIYVIPNIRWGDERTYTNELLGEKVAFQGVDKHSIVSIGTYGQIKSSESKRYFREGLIAMLDELEPRVVLVYGAMPDTIFHGLETRTEFVQYPDWTRRMKQK
;
A
#
# COMPACT_ATOMS: atom_id res chain seq x y z
N MET A 1 -21.46 0.12 -28.32
CA MET A 1 -21.30 -1.33 -28.07
C MET A 1 -20.88 -1.48 -26.62
N PRO A 2 -21.50 -2.35 -25.81
CA PRO A 2 -20.94 -2.66 -24.49
C PRO A 2 -19.53 -3.21 -24.68
N LYS A 3 -18.54 -2.66 -23.97
CA LYS A 3 -17.17 -3.15 -23.98
C LYS A 3 -17.23 -4.59 -23.47
N ILE A 4 -16.84 -5.57 -24.29
CA ILE A 4 -16.68 -6.94 -23.78
C ILE A 4 -15.42 -6.89 -22.94
N GLU A 5 -15.57 -6.82 -21.62
CA GLU A 5 -14.44 -6.84 -20.70
C GLU A 5 -13.86 -8.25 -20.68
N THR A 6 -12.56 -8.35 -20.92
CA THR A 6 -11.84 -9.63 -20.84
C THR A 6 -11.45 -9.91 -19.39
N LEU A 7 -11.08 -11.16 -19.09
CA LEU A 7 -10.51 -11.51 -17.79
C LEU A 7 -9.32 -10.62 -17.39
N VAL A 8 -8.55 -10.16 -18.38
CA VAL A 8 -7.41 -9.27 -18.16
C VAL A 8 -7.89 -7.87 -17.82
N ASP A 9 -8.89 -7.35 -18.54
CA ASP A 9 -9.45 -6.02 -18.27
C ASP A 9 -10.12 -5.96 -16.89
N GLU A 10 -10.90 -6.98 -16.52
CA GLU A 10 -11.56 -7.07 -15.21
C GLU A 10 -10.55 -7.34 -14.09
N GLY A 11 -9.58 -8.23 -14.33
CA GLY A 11 -8.63 -8.69 -13.31
C GLY A 11 -7.49 -7.71 -13.02
N PHE A 12 -7.01 -7.00 -14.04
CA PHE A 12 -5.92 -6.00 -13.94
C PHE A 12 -6.44 -4.55 -14.03
N ARG A 13 -7.76 -4.35 -14.14
CA ARG A 13 -8.39 -3.03 -14.00
C ARG A 13 -7.75 -1.97 -14.89
N VAL A 14 -7.46 -2.32 -16.14
CA VAL A 14 -6.72 -1.46 -17.10
C VAL A 14 -7.44 -0.14 -17.34
N SER A 15 -8.77 -0.11 -17.22
CA SER A 15 -9.57 1.12 -17.32
C SER A 15 -9.23 2.17 -16.25
N LEU A 16 -8.71 1.77 -15.09
CA LEU A 16 -8.39 2.68 -13.99
C LEU A 16 -7.15 3.56 -14.28
N ILE A 17 -6.31 3.14 -15.23
CA ILE A 17 -4.98 3.71 -15.47
C ILE A 17 -4.83 4.31 -16.87
N GLU A 18 -5.93 4.51 -17.62
CA GLU A 18 -5.89 5.00 -19.02
C GLU A 18 -5.13 6.33 -19.20
N THR A 19 -4.99 7.12 -18.12
CA THR A 19 -4.32 8.42 -18.11
C THR A 19 -3.07 8.45 -17.22
N ALA A 20 -2.66 7.30 -16.68
CA ALA A 20 -1.56 7.22 -15.74
C ALA A 20 -0.21 7.48 -16.42
N PHE A 21 0.69 8.12 -15.66
CA PHE A 21 2.12 7.98 -15.93
C PHE A 21 2.60 6.65 -15.35
N PHE A 22 3.58 6.04 -16.01
CA PHE A 22 4.09 4.72 -15.66
C PHE A 22 5.58 4.78 -15.35
N ASP A 23 5.97 4.05 -14.31
CA ASP A 23 7.34 3.95 -13.82
C ASP A 23 7.94 2.56 -14.09
N GLY A 24 9.24 2.55 -14.40
CA GLY A 24 10.03 1.33 -14.55
C GLY A 24 9.68 0.50 -15.79
N LYS A 25 10.32 -0.66 -15.93
CA LYS A 25 10.14 -1.57 -17.07
C LYS A 25 8.82 -2.33 -17.03
N PHE A 26 8.18 -2.40 -15.86
CA PHE A 26 6.89 -3.06 -15.67
C PHE A 26 5.70 -2.10 -15.78
N GLU A 27 5.95 -0.84 -16.16
CA GLU A 27 4.93 0.19 -16.37
C GLU A 27 3.98 0.28 -15.17
N ILE A 28 4.55 0.46 -13.97
CA ILE A 28 3.77 0.55 -12.73
C ILE A 28 3.11 1.93 -12.66
N PRO A 29 1.78 2.03 -12.49
CA PRO A 29 1.08 3.32 -12.41
C PRO A 29 1.63 4.20 -11.28
N HIS A 30 1.84 5.47 -11.56
CA HIS A 30 2.42 6.40 -10.60
C HIS A 30 1.37 7.08 -9.73
N ILE A 31 1.55 7.04 -8.41
CA ILE A 31 0.76 7.82 -7.44
C ILE A 31 1.58 9.04 -7.02
N ASP A 32 1.11 10.22 -7.42
CA ASP A 32 1.74 11.51 -7.08
C ASP A 32 1.84 11.70 -5.56
N ALA A 33 2.98 12.20 -5.08
CA ALA A 33 3.10 12.65 -3.70
C ALA A 33 2.02 13.70 -3.37
N PRO A 34 1.40 13.64 -2.19
CA PRO A 34 0.52 14.71 -1.76
C PRO A 34 1.32 16.01 -1.61
N LYS A 35 0.67 17.13 -1.96
CA LYS A 35 1.26 18.48 -1.82
C LYS A 35 1.65 18.80 -0.37
N GLU A 36 0.86 18.31 0.58
CA GLU A 36 1.08 18.46 2.01
C GLU A 36 0.94 17.09 2.69
N ILE A 37 1.88 16.78 3.59
CA ILE A 37 1.84 15.53 4.36
C ILE A 37 0.88 15.69 5.52
N VAL A 38 -0.18 14.88 5.52
CA VAL A 38 -1.18 14.79 6.59
C VAL A 38 -1.01 13.47 7.34
N VAL A 39 -0.87 13.55 8.66
CA VAL A 39 -0.82 12.41 9.58
C VAL A 39 -2.00 12.51 10.54
N LEU A 40 -2.85 11.48 10.58
CA LEU A 40 -4.04 11.44 11.45
C LEU A 40 -3.83 10.55 12.67
N SER A 41 -4.73 10.65 13.63
CA SER A 41 -4.66 9.87 14.87
C SER A 41 -5.01 8.38 14.69
N GLY A 42 -5.48 7.98 13.50
CA GLY A 42 -6.02 6.64 13.32
C GLY A 42 -6.13 6.13 11.91
N LEU A 43 -5.99 4.81 11.81
CA LEU A 43 -6.33 4.00 10.64
C LEU A 43 -7.53 3.11 10.97
N VAL A 44 -8.40 2.88 9.99
CA VAL A 44 -9.52 1.93 10.05
C VAL A 44 -9.46 0.94 8.88
N PRO A 45 -9.53 -0.38 9.13
CA PRO A 45 -9.60 -1.37 8.06
C PRO A 45 -10.82 -1.13 7.17
N PHE A 46 -10.68 -1.31 5.86
CA PHE A 46 -11.75 -1.14 4.89
C PHE A 46 -13.02 -1.88 5.31
N SER A 47 -12.96 -3.16 5.70
CA SER A 47 -14.14 -3.92 6.12
C SER A 47 -14.84 -3.39 7.39
N ARG A 48 -14.19 -2.49 8.12
CA ARG A 48 -14.67 -1.87 9.36
C ARG A 48 -14.82 -0.35 9.25
N ARG A 49 -14.58 0.26 8.08
CA ARG A 49 -14.56 1.72 7.85
C ARG A 49 -15.78 2.47 8.40
N GLN A 50 -16.96 1.85 8.29
CA GLN A 50 -18.22 2.39 8.83
C GLN A 50 -18.25 2.52 10.37
N ARG A 51 -17.27 1.94 11.08
CA ARG A 51 -17.07 2.08 12.52
C ARG A 51 -16.10 3.20 12.90
N SER A 52 -15.54 3.92 11.93
CA SER A 52 -14.75 5.13 12.20
C SER A 52 -15.66 6.19 12.80
N CYS A 53 -15.35 6.66 14.01
CA CYS A 53 -16.07 7.77 14.64
C CYS A 53 -15.97 9.00 13.74
N ASP A 54 -17.10 9.55 13.33
CA ASP A 54 -17.23 10.73 12.47
C ASP A 54 -16.34 10.70 11.21
N LYS A 55 -15.97 9.49 10.76
CA LYS A 55 -15.09 9.26 9.60
C LYS A 55 -13.73 9.99 9.67
N GLN A 56 -13.18 10.22 10.86
CA GLN A 56 -11.91 10.95 11.02
C GLN A 56 -10.64 10.11 10.84
N ASP A 57 -10.76 8.81 10.56
CA ASP A 57 -9.63 7.91 10.33
C ASP A 57 -9.33 7.74 8.84
N PHE A 58 -8.06 7.54 8.48
CA PHE A 58 -7.74 7.05 7.13
C PHE A 58 -8.21 5.61 6.97
N VAL A 59 -8.78 5.29 5.80
CA VAL A 59 -9.14 3.91 5.46
C VAL A 59 -7.89 3.16 5.00
N CYS A 60 -7.62 1.99 5.57
CA CYS A 60 -6.49 1.15 5.19
C CYS A 60 -6.93 -0.27 4.81
N PHE A 61 -6.05 -0.99 4.13
CA PHE A 61 -6.33 -2.34 3.63
C PHE A 61 -5.48 -3.43 4.30
N TYR A 62 -4.95 -3.15 5.50
CA TYR A 62 -4.18 -4.11 6.30
C TYR A 62 -5.05 -5.19 6.94
N GLU A 63 -5.62 -6.03 6.08
CA GLU A 63 -6.47 -7.17 6.41
C GLU A 63 -6.37 -8.23 5.30
N HIS A 64 -7.13 -9.34 5.40
CA HIS A 64 -7.10 -10.36 4.36
C HIS A 64 -7.75 -9.86 3.06
N ASP A 65 -7.13 -10.12 1.92
CA ASP A 65 -7.56 -9.69 0.57
C ASP A 65 -9.05 -9.93 0.30
N VAL A 66 -9.61 -11.05 0.75
CA VAL A 66 -11.04 -11.38 0.62
C VAL A 66 -11.97 -10.29 1.16
N LYS A 67 -11.51 -9.48 2.12
CA LYS A 67 -12.30 -8.41 2.74
C LYS A 67 -12.30 -7.09 1.98
N PHE A 68 -11.38 -6.91 1.04
CA PHE A 68 -11.29 -5.72 0.20
C PHE A 68 -11.23 -6.03 -1.29
N ARG A 69 -11.39 -7.30 -1.67
CA ARG A 69 -11.48 -7.74 -3.06
C ARG A 69 -12.49 -6.90 -3.86
N ASP A 70 -13.61 -6.56 -3.24
CA ASP A 70 -14.66 -5.79 -3.92
C ASP A 70 -14.16 -4.41 -4.35
N VAL A 71 -13.31 -3.73 -3.58
CA VAL A 71 -12.74 -2.43 -4.02
C VAL A 71 -11.69 -2.60 -5.11
N LEU A 72 -11.02 -3.75 -5.20
CA LEU A 72 -10.10 -4.03 -6.31
C LEU A 72 -10.87 -4.23 -7.61
N MET A 73 -12.03 -4.91 -7.55
CA MET A 73 -12.83 -5.23 -8.73
C MET A 73 -13.82 -4.13 -9.14
N HIS A 74 -14.26 -3.31 -8.18
CA HIS A 74 -15.33 -2.32 -8.36
C HIS A 74 -14.94 -0.98 -7.74
N THR A 75 -13.69 -0.54 -7.92
CA THR A 75 -13.11 0.67 -7.30
C THR A 75 -14.00 1.90 -7.43
N GLU A 76 -14.60 2.08 -8.61
CA GLU A 76 -15.45 3.19 -9.01
C GLU A 76 -16.69 3.32 -8.12
N GLU A 77 -17.25 2.19 -7.68
CA GLU A 77 -18.44 2.15 -6.81
C GLU A 77 -18.16 2.67 -5.40
N TYR A 78 -16.90 2.63 -4.97
CA TYR A 78 -16.48 3.05 -3.63
C TYR A 78 -16.00 4.51 -3.57
N VAL A 79 -15.84 5.20 -4.70
CA VAL A 79 -15.27 6.55 -4.76
C VAL A 79 -16.04 7.54 -3.87
N GLU A 80 -17.36 7.62 -4.03
CA GLU A 80 -18.19 8.58 -3.29
C GLU A 80 -18.28 8.24 -1.80
N GLU A 81 -18.15 6.96 -1.43
CA GLU A 81 -18.04 6.55 -0.03
C GLU A 81 -16.68 6.97 0.56
N LEU A 82 -15.59 6.68 -0.16
CA LEU A 82 -14.23 6.92 0.31
C LEU A 82 -13.88 8.41 0.41
N LYS A 83 -14.50 9.28 -0.41
CA LYS A 83 -14.41 10.75 -0.28
C LYS A 83 -14.92 11.30 1.06
N GLN A 84 -15.71 10.52 1.80
CA GLN A 84 -16.25 10.93 3.10
C GLN A 84 -15.23 10.75 4.23
N TYR A 85 -14.07 10.15 3.95
CA TYR A 85 -12.96 10.00 4.87
C TYR A 85 -11.85 10.99 4.47
N PRO A 86 -10.98 11.41 5.41
CA PRO A 86 -9.86 12.29 5.14
C PRO A 86 -8.89 11.80 4.05
N GLY A 87 -8.88 10.48 3.80
CA GLY A 87 -7.99 9.85 2.83
C GLY A 87 -7.94 8.34 3.00
N VAL A 88 -7.17 7.71 2.12
CA VAL A 88 -7.02 6.26 2.06
C VAL A 88 -5.55 5.88 1.92
N ILE A 89 -5.19 4.75 2.49
CA ILE A 89 -3.96 4.04 2.15
C ILE A 89 -4.25 3.19 0.91
N SER A 90 -3.38 3.12 -0.10
CA SER A 90 -3.62 2.25 -1.26
C SER A 90 -3.68 0.75 -0.85
N PRO A 91 -4.33 -0.13 -1.65
CA PRO A 91 -4.56 -1.52 -1.24
C PRO A 91 -3.29 -2.31 -0.90
N ASP A 92 -3.36 -3.18 0.12
CA ASP A 92 -2.26 -4.06 0.54
C ASP A 92 -2.44 -5.48 -0.02
N CYS A 93 -2.35 -5.61 -1.34
CA CYS A 93 -2.47 -6.90 -2.03
C CYS A 93 -1.42 -7.90 -1.50
N SER A 94 -1.83 -9.11 -1.17
CA SER A 94 -0.93 -10.15 -0.68
C SER A 94 0.00 -10.63 -1.80
N LEU A 95 1.31 -10.48 -1.60
CA LEU A 95 2.30 -10.93 -2.61
C LEU A 95 2.68 -12.40 -2.45
N TYR A 96 2.65 -12.94 -1.21
CA TYR A 96 3.17 -14.27 -0.83
C TYR A 96 4.64 -14.48 -1.26
N ILE A 97 5.55 -14.61 -0.30
CA ILE A 97 7.01 -14.72 -0.56
C ILE A 97 7.32 -15.86 -1.55
N ASP A 98 6.58 -16.97 -1.46
CA ASP A 98 6.70 -18.17 -2.28
C ASP A 98 5.94 -18.11 -3.62
N ALA A 99 5.20 -17.03 -3.91
CA ALA A 99 4.50 -16.90 -5.18
C ALA A 99 5.46 -16.68 -6.36
N PRO A 100 5.05 -17.03 -7.59
CA PRO A 100 5.75 -16.64 -8.80
C PRO A 100 5.91 -15.12 -8.88
N LEU A 101 7.07 -14.65 -9.37
CA LEU A 101 7.40 -13.24 -9.44
C LEU A 101 6.36 -12.42 -10.24
N CYS A 102 5.79 -12.99 -11.30
CA CYS A 102 4.73 -12.33 -12.07
C CYS A 102 3.47 -12.05 -11.24
N VAL A 103 3.13 -12.93 -10.29
CA VAL A 103 2.00 -12.73 -9.38
C VAL A 103 2.32 -11.63 -8.36
N GLN A 104 3.56 -11.59 -7.88
CA GLN A 104 4.01 -10.52 -6.98
C GLN A 104 3.95 -9.15 -7.67
N ILE A 105 4.44 -9.07 -8.92
CA ILE A 105 4.40 -7.83 -9.73
C ILE A 105 2.95 -7.43 -10.01
N ALA A 106 2.06 -8.38 -10.32
CA ALA A 106 0.63 -8.12 -10.50
C ALA A 106 -0.01 -7.49 -9.25
N GLY A 107 0.34 -7.98 -8.05
CA GLY A 107 -0.14 -7.40 -6.79
C GLY A 107 0.36 -5.98 -6.56
N ILE A 108 1.63 -5.70 -6.86
CA ILE A 108 2.22 -4.35 -6.80
C ILE A 108 1.49 -3.42 -7.78
N TYR A 109 1.30 -3.86 -9.01
CA TYR A 109 0.56 -3.12 -10.03
C TYR A 109 -0.88 -2.81 -9.59
N LEU A 110 -1.63 -3.78 -9.05
CA LEU A 110 -3.02 -3.57 -8.63
C LEU A 110 -3.14 -2.57 -7.46
N ASN A 111 -2.21 -2.63 -6.51
CA ASN A 111 -2.10 -1.62 -5.46
C ASN A 111 -2.00 -0.20 -6.08
N ARG A 112 -1.10 -0.04 -7.05
CA ARG A 112 -0.82 1.24 -7.69
C ARG A 112 -1.94 1.71 -8.61
N ALA A 113 -2.56 0.81 -9.36
CA ALA A 113 -3.68 1.11 -10.25
C ALA A 113 -4.88 1.66 -9.46
N VAL A 114 -5.27 0.98 -8.38
CA VAL A 114 -6.36 1.44 -7.51
C VAL A 114 -6.00 2.74 -6.80
N GLY A 115 -4.78 2.84 -6.25
CA GLY A 115 -4.32 4.06 -5.59
C GLY A 115 -4.27 5.27 -6.53
N TYR A 116 -3.74 5.09 -7.75
CA TYR A 116 -3.73 6.10 -8.80
C TYR A 116 -5.14 6.59 -9.09
N TYR A 117 -6.06 5.67 -9.37
CA TYR A 117 -7.42 6.03 -9.75
C TYR A 117 -8.12 6.82 -8.64
N LEU A 118 -8.05 6.34 -7.39
CA LEU A 118 -8.62 7.04 -6.25
C LEU A 118 -8.04 8.46 -6.10
N SER A 119 -6.73 8.64 -6.33
CA SER A 119 -6.09 9.96 -6.29
C SER A 119 -6.66 10.90 -7.36
N LYS A 120 -6.90 10.42 -8.58
CA LYS A 120 -7.49 11.20 -9.66
C LYS A 120 -8.97 11.53 -9.43
N GLN A 121 -9.65 10.79 -8.57
CA GLN A 121 -10.99 11.15 -8.09
C GLN A 121 -10.98 12.21 -6.98
N GLY A 122 -9.82 12.77 -6.62
CA GLY A 122 -9.68 13.81 -5.61
C GLY A 122 -9.59 13.29 -4.17
N ILE A 123 -9.36 11.99 -3.98
CA ILE A 123 -9.13 11.39 -2.66
C ILE A 123 -7.65 11.58 -2.30
N TYR A 124 -7.37 11.95 -1.04
CA TYR A 124 -6.01 11.94 -0.52
C TYR A 124 -5.53 10.49 -0.37
N VAL A 125 -4.56 10.07 -1.18
CA VAL A 125 -4.04 8.69 -1.20
C VAL A 125 -2.61 8.67 -0.66
N ILE A 126 -2.35 7.81 0.33
CA ILE A 126 -0.99 7.46 0.76
C ILE A 126 -0.63 6.11 0.14
N PRO A 127 0.47 6.00 -0.62
CA PRO A 127 0.92 4.72 -1.16
C PRO A 127 1.28 3.72 -0.05
N ASN A 128 0.64 2.55 -0.07
CA ASN A 128 1.11 1.37 0.65
C ASN A 128 2.28 0.74 -0.10
N ILE A 129 3.39 0.52 0.61
CA ILE A 129 4.55 -0.18 0.07
C ILE A 129 4.55 -1.60 0.61
N ARG A 130 4.47 -2.56 -0.32
CA ARG A 130 4.53 -3.99 -0.04
C ARG A 130 5.55 -4.62 -0.97
N TRP A 131 6.40 -5.47 -0.41
CA TRP A 131 7.39 -6.26 -1.13
C TRP A 131 7.21 -7.74 -0.82
N GLY A 132 7.67 -8.57 -1.74
CA GLY A 132 7.72 -10.03 -1.59
C GLY A 132 9.06 -10.44 -1.03
N ASP A 133 9.87 -11.08 -1.87
CA ASP A 133 11.25 -11.46 -1.55
C ASP A 133 12.27 -10.55 -2.25
N GLU A 134 13.55 -10.94 -2.18
CA GLU A 134 14.68 -10.17 -2.73
C GLU A 134 14.50 -9.78 -4.19
N ARG A 135 13.73 -10.55 -4.97
CA ARG A 135 13.49 -10.27 -6.40
C ARG A 135 12.69 -8.98 -6.61
N THR A 136 11.96 -8.51 -5.59
CA THR A 136 11.07 -7.35 -5.69
C THR A 136 11.67 -6.06 -5.14
N TYR A 137 12.54 -6.15 -4.13
CA TYR A 137 13.13 -4.98 -3.45
C TYR A 137 14.64 -4.81 -3.70
N THR A 138 15.28 -5.71 -4.45
CA THR A 138 16.66 -5.54 -4.94
C THR A 138 16.65 -5.30 -6.46
N ASN A 139 17.79 -4.87 -7.01
CA ASN A 139 18.00 -4.71 -8.43
C ASN A 139 18.72 -5.90 -9.09
N GLU A 140 18.97 -7.00 -8.35
CA GLU A 140 19.81 -8.11 -8.84
C GLU A 140 19.17 -8.85 -10.02
N LEU A 141 17.87 -9.16 -9.92
CA LEU A 141 17.17 -9.94 -10.95
C LEU A 141 16.57 -9.08 -12.06
N LEU A 142 15.89 -7.99 -11.70
CA LEU A 142 15.11 -7.17 -12.66
C LEU A 142 15.87 -5.92 -13.14
N GLY A 143 17.01 -5.60 -12.51
CA GLY A 143 17.71 -4.33 -12.72
C GLY A 143 17.00 -3.11 -12.12
N GLU A 144 15.88 -3.31 -11.42
CA GLU A 144 15.10 -2.29 -10.74
C GLU A 144 14.34 -2.89 -9.55
N LYS A 145 14.05 -2.07 -8.54
CA LYS A 145 13.31 -2.48 -7.34
C LYS A 145 11.81 -2.27 -7.56
N VAL A 146 11.16 -3.22 -8.24
CA VAL A 146 9.76 -3.10 -8.68
C VAL A 146 8.78 -2.78 -7.55
N ALA A 147 9.04 -3.21 -6.31
CA ALA A 147 8.20 -2.92 -5.14
C ALA A 147 8.05 -1.42 -4.83
N PHE A 148 8.98 -0.59 -5.30
CA PHE A 148 9.03 0.84 -5.00
C PHE A 148 8.65 1.73 -6.19
N GLN A 149 8.38 1.16 -7.37
CA GLN A 149 7.98 1.91 -8.55
C GLN A 149 6.58 2.52 -8.37
N GLY A 150 6.33 3.60 -9.12
CA GLY A 150 5.04 4.31 -9.12
C GLY A 150 4.81 5.13 -7.85
N VAL A 151 5.87 5.54 -7.17
CA VAL A 151 5.81 6.30 -5.91
C VAL A 151 6.93 7.35 -5.88
N ASP A 152 6.56 8.58 -5.57
CA ASP A 152 7.50 9.67 -5.40
C ASP A 152 8.40 9.52 -4.16
N LYS A 153 9.65 9.98 -4.31
CA LYS A 153 10.61 10.08 -3.20
C LYS A 153 10.26 11.23 -2.25
N HIS A 154 10.85 11.21 -1.05
CA HIS A 154 10.78 12.30 -0.07
C HIS A 154 9.36 12.67 0.38
N SER A 155 8.45 11.69 0.36
CA SER A 155 7.04 11.86 0.66
C SER A 155 6.60 11.01 1.86
N ILE A 156 5.31 10.76 1.99
CA ILE A 156 4.70 9.86 2.96
C ILE A 156 4.35 8.52 2.31
N VAL A 157 4.65 7.43 3.02
CA VAL A 157 4.23 6.08 2.63
C VAL A 157 3.68 5.32 3.83
N SER A 158 3.00 4.20 3.59
CA SER A 158 2.47 3.33 4.63
C SER A 158 2.96 1.89 4.44
N ILE A 159 3.23 1.20 5.55
CA ILE A 159 3.60 -0.23 5.58
C ILE A 159 2.81 -0.98 6.65
N GLY A 160 2.54 -2.26 6.41
CA GLY A 160 1.85 -3.15 7.34
C GLY A 160 2.77 -4.22 7.89
N THR A 161 2.96 -4.27 9.22
CA THR A 161 3.64 -5.41 9.87
C THR A 161 2.65 -6.48 10.31
N TYR A 162 1.36 -6.13 10.39
CA TYR A 162 0.31 -7.03 10.84
C TYR A 162 0.25 -8.31 9.97
N GLY A 163 0.44 -9.45 10.60
CA GLY A 163 0.42 -10.75 9.93
C GLY A 163 1.65 -11.10 9.10
N GLN A 164 2.57 -10.15 8.85
CA GLN A 164 3.74 -10.32 7.97
C GLN A 164 4.99 -10.83 8.71
N ILE A 165 5.14 -10.51 9.99
CA ILE A 165 6.41 -10.68 10.72
C ILE A 165 6.38 -11.88 11.69
N LYS A 166 5.78 -13.00 11.26
CA LYS A 166 5.54 -14.18 12.11
C LYS A 166 6.78 -15.06 12.27
N SER A 167 7.43 -15.45 11.16
CA SER A 167 8.63 -16.29 11.18
C SER A 167 9.91 -15.45 11.20
N SER A 168 11.05 -16.07 11.53
CA SER A 168 12.37 -15.43 11.44
C SER A 168 12.69 -15.02 10.00
N GLU A 169 12.36 -15.86 9.03
CA GLU A 169 12.55 -15.59 7.60
C GLU A 169 11.72 -14.40 7.14
N SER A 170 10.42 -14.35 7.46
CA SER A 170 9.59 -13.20 7.07
C SER A 170 10.04 -11.92 7.76
N LYS A 171 10.57 -11.98 8.99
CA LYS A 171 11.20 -10.81 9.65
C LYS A 171 12.45 -10.34 8.93
N ARG A 172 13.29 -11.26 8.44
CA ARG A 172 14.48 -10.94 7.65
C ARG A 172 14.08 -10.23 6.36
N TYR A 173 13.19 -10.83 5.58
CA TYR A 173 12.66 -10.22 4.35
C TYR A 173 12.01 -8.86 4.59
N PHE A 174 11.26 -8.73 5.67
CA PHE A 174 10.67 -7.45 6.04
C PHE A 174 11.72 -6.40 6.36
N ARG A 175 12.75 -6.73 7.16
CA ARG A 175 13.81 -5.77 7.51
C ARG A 175 14.64 -5.37 6.29
N GLU A 176 15.04 -6.33 5.46
CA GLU A 176 15.82 -6.07 4.25
C GLU A 176 15.05 -5.20 3.26
N GLY A 177 13.77 -5.52 3.00
CA GLY A 177 12.92 -4.70 2.15
C GLY A 177 12.60 -3.32 2.75
N LEU A 178 12.45 -3.20 4.07
CA LEU A 178 12.29 -1.91 4.75
C LEU A 178 13.52 -1.02 4.54
N ILE A 179 14.73 -1.57 4.71
CA ILE A 179 15.97 -0.82 4.45
C ILE A 179 16.03 -0.38 2.99
N ALA A 180 15.76 -1.29 2.05
CA ALA A 180 15.78 -0.99 0.63
C ALA A 180 14.73 0.08 0.24
N MET A 181 13.55 0.08 0.89
CA MET A 181 12.51 1.10 0.71
C MET A 181 13.00 2.46 1.21
N LEU A 182 13.60 2.52 2.40
CA LEU A 182 14.14 3.76 2.96
C LEU A 182 15.27 4.32 2.10
N ASP A 183 16.11 3.46 1.50
CA ASP A 183 17.17 3.86 0.55
C ASP A 183 16.61 4.37 -0.77
N GLU A 184 15.56 3.73 -1.28
CA GLU A 184 15.03 4.08 -2.60
C GLU A 184 14.13 5.31 -2.56
N LEU A 185 13.19 5.34 -1.62
CA LEU A 185 12.15 6.36 -1.55
C LEU A 185 12.51 7.53 -0.63
N GLU A 186 13.46 7.33 0.29
CA GLU A 186 13.87 8.35 1.28
C GLU A 186 12.66 9.08 1.90
N PRO A 187 11.64 8.36 2.39
CA PRO A 187 10.38 8.96 2.80
C PRO A 187 10.58 9.87 4.01
N ARG A 188 9.82 10.97 4.04
CA ARG A 188 9.78 11.87 5.20
C ARG A 188 9.02 11.24 6.36
N VAL A 189 7.93 10.52 6.05
CA VAL A 189 7.08 9.85 7.03
C VAL A 189 6.75 8.44 6.57
N VAL A 190 6.84 7.47 7.49
CA VAL A 190 6.38 6.10 7.28
C VAL A 190 5.31 5.76 8.31
N LEU A 191 4.08 5.58 7.85
CA LEU A 191 3.00 5.06 8.68
C LEU A 191 3.17 3.55 8.84
N VAL A 192 3.14 3.04 10.07
CA VAL A 192 3.30 1.62 10.36
C VAL A 192 2.05 1.07 11.02
N TYR A 193 1.31 0.21 10.31
CA TYR A 193 0.16 -0.48 10.88
C TYR A 193 0.59 -1.83 11.49
N GLY A 194 0.50 -1.91 12.82
CA GLY A 194 0.84 -3.10 13.60
C GLY A 194 2.03 -2.90 14.53
N ALA A 195 2.70 -3.99 14.88
CA ALA A 195 3.83 -3.98 15.80
C ALA A 195 5.10 -3.41 15.15
N MET A 196 5.90 -2.66 15.90
CA MET A 196 7.23 -2.18 15.52
C MET A 196 8.28 -2.82 16.44
N PRO A 197 8.64 -4.10 16.26
CA PRO A 197 9.64 -4.73 17.11
C PRO A 197 11.05 -4.24 16.76
N ASP A 198 11.89 -4.08 17.77
CA ASP A 198 13.30 -3.68 17.62
C ASP A 198 14.07 -4.55 16.63
N THR A 199 13.76 -5.85 16.56
CA THR A 199 14.39 -6.78 15.59
C THR A 199 14.25 -6.34 14.14
N ILE A 200 13.25 -5.50 13.82
CA ILE A 200 13.01 -4.97 12.48
C ILE A 200 13.38 -3.49 12.39
N PHE A 201 13.06 -2.68 13.40
CA PHE A 201 13.15 -1.22 13.29
C PHE A 201 14.41 -0.61 13.95
N HIS A 202 15.12 -1.38 14.78
CA HIS A 202 16.31 -0.88 15.46
C HIS A 202 17.38 -0.37 14.48
N GLY A 203 17.86 0.85 14.74
CA GLY A 203 18.89 1.53 13.96
C GLY A 203 18.37 2.27 12.72
N LEU A 204 17.05 2.33 12.54
CA LEU A 204 16.41 3.02 11.41
C LEU A 204 15.71 4.33 11.81
N GLU A 205 15.67 4.65 13.11
CA GLU A 205 14.87 5.72 13.70
C GLU A 205 15.22 7.11 13.18
N THR A 206 16.47 7.32 12.74
CA THR A 206 16.94 8.60 12.21
C THR A 206 16.73 8.74 10.71
N ARG A 207 16.22 7.71 10.02
CA ARG A 207 16.08 7.69 8.56
C ARG A 207 14.79 8.31 8.07
N THR A 208 13.75 8.31 8.90
CA THR A 208 12.41 8.80 8.59
C THR A 208 11.62 8.98 9.88
N GLU A 209 10.52 9.73 9.84
CA GLU A 209 9.56 9.76 10.94
C GLU A 209 8.63 8.55 10.87
N PHE A 210 8.81 7.58 11.79
CA PHE A 210 7.87 6.46 11.91
C PHE A 210 6.68 6.83 12.79
N VAL A 211 5.47 6.62 12.27
CA VAL A 211 4.22 6.82 13.01
C VAL A 211 3.50 5.49 13.17
N GLN A 212 3.47 4.96 14.39
CA GLN A 212 2.88 3.65 14.68
C GLN A 212 1.37 3.74 14.91
N TYR A 213 0.61 2.86 14.25
CA TYR A 213 -0.79 2.59 14.56
C TYR A 213 -0.95 1.17 15.09
N PRO A 214 -1.56 0.97 16.27
CA PRO A 214 -1.93 -0.37 16.72
C PRO A 214 -2.96 -0.97 15.74
N ASP A 215 -3.02 -2.30 15.68
CA ASP A 215 -4.08 -2.98 14.93
C ASP A 215 -5.46 -2.54 15.45
N TRP A 216 -6.45 -2.56 14.56
CA TRP A 216 -7.80 -2.06 14.87
C TRP A 216 -8.40 -2.68 16.14
N THR A 217 -8.22 -3.99 16.34
CA THR A 217 -8.77 -4.68 17.51
C THR A 217 -8.12 -4.18 18.80
N ARG A 218 -6.79 -3.98 18.80
CA ARG A 218 -6.08 -3.38 19.93
C ARG A 218 -6.49 -1.92 20.15
N ARG A 219 -6.60 -1.14 19.07
CA ARG A 219 -7.04 0.27 19.13
C ARG A 219 -8.41 0.42 19.79
N MET A 220 -9.38 -0.43 19.42
CA MET A 220 -10.74 -0.39 19.98
C MET A 220 -10.81 -0.80 21.46
N LYS A 221 -9.80 -1.49 21.99
CA LYS A 221 -9.73 -1.82 23.44
C LYS A 221 -9.11 -0.70 24.29
N GLN A 222 -8.47 0.28 23.64
CA GLN A 222 -7.78 1.39 24.30
C GLN A 222 -8.61 2.68 24.34
N LYS A 223 -9.74 2.71 23.62
CA LYS A 223 -10.78 3.74 23.74
C LYS A 223 -11.77 3.34 24.83
#